data_AF-D7ST70-F1
#
_entry.id   AF-D7ST70-F1
#
_cell.length_a   1.000
_cell.length_b   1.000
_cell.length_c   1.000
_cell.angle_alpha   90.00
_cell.angle_beta   90.00
_cell.angle_gamma   90.00
#
_symmetry.space_group_name_H-M   'P 1'
#
loop_
_entity.id
_entity.type
_entity.pdbx_description
1 polymer ?
#
loop_
_entity_poly.entity_id
_entity_poly.type
_entity_poly.pdbx_seq_one_letter_code
_entity_poly.pdbx_strand_id
1 'polypeptide(L)'
;SIPTHGVAAGMNAIEGVVMEIVITFALVYTVYATAADPKKGSLGIIAPIAIGFIVGANILAAGPFSGGSMNPARSFGPAVVSGDFSENWIYWVGPLVGGGLAGLVYGNIFIECYASVPTSDEYA
;
A
#
# COMPACT_ATOMS: atom_id res chain seq x y z
N SER A 1 28.17 -3.88 -5.93
CA SER A 1 26.99 -3.14 -6.40
C SER A 1 26.10 -2.85 -5.21
N ILE A 2 25.44 -1.69 -5.18
CA ILE A 2 24.44 -1.38 -4.14
C ILE A 2 23.17 -2.16 -4.49
N PRO A 3 22.53 -2.86 -3.54
CA PRO A 3 21.29 -3.58 -3.83
C PRO A 3 20.18 -2.61 -4.27
N THR A 4 19.67 -2.77 -5.48
CA THR A 4 18.47 -2.10 -5.99
C THR A 4 17.28 -3.02 -5.94
N HIS A 5 16.09 -2.43 -5.99
CA HIS A 5 14.86 -3.17 -6.17
C HIS A 5 14.74 -3.64 -7.62
N GLY A 6 14.49 -4.94 -7.82
CA GLY A 6 14.22 -5.56 -9.12
C GLY A 6 13.37 -6.82 -8.96
N VAL A 7 12.80 -7.31 -10.06
CA VAL A 7 12.04 -8.57 -10.03
C VAL A 7 12.98 -9.78 -10.03
N ALA A 8 12.50 -10.91 -9.52
CA ALA A 8 13.27 -12.15 -9.47
C ALA A 8 13.65 -12.65 -10.86
N ALA A 9 14.80 -13.33 -10.94
CA ALA A 9 15.24 -13.94 -12.19
C ALA A 9 14.20 -14.93 -12.73
N GLY A 10 13.70 -14.67 -13.94
CA GLY A 10 12.67 -15.49 -14.59
C GLY A 10 11.23 -14.99 -14.40
N MET A 11 11.02 -13.94 -13.60
CA MET A 11 9.74 -13.21 -13.54
C MET A 11 9.68 -12.14 -14.63
N ASN A 12 8.51 -11.94 -15.21
CA ASN A 12 8.26 -10.82 -16.10
C ASN A 12 7.85 -9.56 -15.31
N ALA A 13 7.98 -8.39 -15.94
CA ALA A 13 7.68 -7.12 -15.30
C ALA A 13 6.21 -7.00 -14.86
N ILE A 14 5.28 -7.63 -15.59
CA ILE A 14 3.85 -7.57 -15.28
C ILE A 14 3.55 -8.33 -13.98
N GLU A 15 4.16 -9.51 -13.77
CA GLU A 15 4.07 -10.27 -12.52
C GLU A 15 4.60 -9.44 -11.35
N GLY A 16 5.72 -8.72 -11.55
CA GLY A 16 6.25 -7.77 -10.57
C GLY A 16 5.27 -6.65 -10.24
N VAL A 17 4.67 -6.02 -11.26
CA VAL A 17 3.65 -4.98 -11.09
C VAL A 17 2.44 -5.51 -10.32
N VAL A 18 1.90 -6.67 -10.71
CA VAL A 18 0.74 -7.29 -10.04
C VAL A 18 1.06 -7.60 -8.57
N MET A 19 2.25 -8.14 -8.29
CA MET A 19 2.69 -8.40 -6.93
C MET A 19 2.70 -7.11 -6.10
N GLU A 20 3.34 -6.05 -6.60
CA GLU A 20 3.42 -4.73 -5.95
C GLU A 20 2.06 -4.07 -5.76
N ILE A 21 1.12 -4.23 -6.71
CA ILE A 21 -0.28 -3.78 -6.57
C ILE A 21 -0.94 -4.46 -5.37
N VAL A 22 -0.86 -5.79 -5.28
CA VAL A 22 -1.55 -6.57 -4.24
C VAL A 22 -1.02 -6.23 -2.84
N ILE A 23 0.30 -6.19 -2.67
CA ILE A 23 0.89 -5.89 -1.35
C ILE A 23 0.69 -4.42 -0.96
N THR A 24 0.71 -3.49 -1.91
CA THR A 24 0.45 -2.07 -1.60
C THR A 24 -1.02 -1.84 -1.30
N PHE A 25 -1.93 -2.53 -2.01
CA PHE A 25 -3.35 -2.53 -1.69
C PHE A 25 -3.58 -2.97 -0.24
N ALA A 26 -3.00 -4.11 0.15
CA ALA A 26 -3.13 -4.61 1.52
C ALA A 26 -2.62 -3.60 2.56
N LEU A 27 -1.44 -3.00 2.32
CA LEU A 27 -0.87 -1.97 3.18
C LEU A 27 -1.80 -0.75 3.32
N VAL A 28 -2.20 -0.15 2.20
CA VAL A 28 -3.01 1.07 2.20
C VAL A 28 -4.40 0.80 2.74
N TYR A 29 -4.99 -0.36 2.46
CA TYR A 29 -6.26 -0.78 3.05
C TYR A 29 -6.16 -0.88 4.58
N THR A 30 -5.09 -1.49 5.12
CA THR A 30 -4.84 -1.52 6.57
C THR A 30 -4.71 -0.12 7.15
N VAL A 31 -4.04 0.80 6.46
CA VAL A 31 -3.94 2.21 6.88
C VAL A 31 -5.32 2.86 6.93
N TYR A 32 -6.15 2.67 5.91
CA TYR A 32 -7.51 3.20 5.92
C TYR A 32 -8.34 2.63 7.08
N ALA A 33 -8.33 1.30 7.25
CA ALA A 33 -9.11 0.60 8.25
C ALA A 33 -8.72 0.94 9.70
N THR A 34 -7.42 1.16 9.95
CA THR A 34 -6.91 1.33 11.31
C THR A 34 -6.62 2.77 11.68
N ALA A 35 -6.21 3.61 10.72
CA ALA A 35 -5.75 4.97 10.98
C ALA A 35 -6.68 6.06 10.42
N ALA A 36 -7.22 5.88 9.23
CA ALA A 36 -7.98 6.94 8.55
C ALA A 36 -9.49 6.92 8.86
N ASP A 37 -10.08 5.74 9.12
CA ASP A 37 -11.51 5.63 9.40
C ASP A 37 -11.89 6.40 10.68
N PRO A 38 -12.84 7.36 10.61
CA PRO A 38 -13.36 8.06 11.78
C PRO A 38 -13.97 7.12 12.84
N LYS A 39 -14.39 5.92 12.43
CA LYS A 39 -15.01 4.88 13.27
C LYS A 39 -14.02 3.83 13.75
N LYS A 40 -12.71 4.05 13.57
CA LYS A 40 -11.65 3.11 13.99
C LYS A 40 -11.74 2.70 15.47
N GLY A 41 -12.36 3.51 16.35
CA GLY A 41 -12.49 3.18 17.77
C GLY A 41 -11.14 2.83 18.41
N SER A 42 -11.05 1.68 19.07
CA SER A 42 -9.80 1.18 19.66
C SER A 42 -8.76 0.72 18.63
N LEU A 43 -9.14 0.46 17.37
CA LEU A 43 -8.19 0.08 16.31
C LEU A 43 -7.18 1.18 16.02
N GLY A 44 -7.53 2.45 16.26
CA GLY A 44 -6.62 3.57 16.13
C GLY A 44 -5.40 3.49 17.04
N ILE A 45 -5.53 2.84 18.20
CA ILE A 45 -4.43 2.68 19.16
C ILE A 45 -3.39 1.66 18.64
N ILE A 46 -3.86 0.59 17.99
CA ILE A 46 -2.99 -0.47 17.47
C ILE A 46 -2.56 -0.25 16.01
N ALA A 47 -3.01 0.83 15.37
CA ALA A 47 -2.76 1.12 13.97
C ALA A 47 -1.26 1.05 13.58
N PRO A 48 -0.30 1.64 14.34
CA PRO A 48 1.11 1.55 13.98
C PRO A 48 1.65 0.12 13.98
N ILE A 49 1.20 -0.70 14.93
CA ILE A 49 1.59 -2.11 15.06
C ILE A 49 0.99 -2.93 13.91
N ALA A 50 -0.30 -2.74 13.61
CA ALA A 50 -0.98 -3.40 12.51
C ALA A 50 -0.33 -3.08 11.16
N ILE A 51 0.00 -1.81 10.92
CA ILE A 51 0.70 -1.35 9.72
C ILE A 51 2.11 -1.97 9.64
N GLY A 52 2.84 -2.03 10.75
CA GLY A 52 4.16 -2.69 10.80
C GLY A 52 4.09 -4.18 10.47
N PHE A 53 3.10 -4.89 11.02
CA PHE A 53 2.93 -6.32 10.78
C PHE A 53 2.52 -6.63 9.33
N ILE A 54 1.63 -5.85 8.73
CA ILE A 54 1.24 -6.10 7.33
C ILE A 54 2.42 -5.85 6.38
N VAL A 55 3.24 -4.82 6.63
CA VAL A 55 4.48 -4.61 5.87
C VAL A 55 5.42 -5.81 6.03
N GLY A 56 5.63 -6.29 7.26
CA GLY A 56 6.49 -7.46 7.51
C GLY A 56 5.99 -8.72 6.82
N ALA A 57 4.69 -9.01 6.93
CA ALA A 57 4.06 -10.15 6.27
C ALA A 57 4.18 -10.06 4.74
N ASN A 58 3.96 -8.88 4.18
CA ASN A 58 4.09 -8.64 2.74
C ASN A 58 5.53 -8.82 2.26
N ILE A 59 6.53 -8.38 3.04
CA ILE A 59 7.95 -8.60 2.70
C ILE A 59 8.29 -10.10 2.75
N LEU A 60 7.77 -10.85 3.72
CA LEU A 60 7.98 -12.30 3.78
C LEU A 60 7.37 -13.02 2.57
N ALA A 61 6.21 -12.55 2.08
CA ALA A 61 5.54 -13.13 0.93
C ALA A 61 6.16 -12.71 -0.42
N ALA A 62 6.44 -11.43 -0.59
CA ALA A 62 6.82 -10.83 -1.88
C ALA A 62 8.32 -10.57 -2.03
N GLY A 63 9.09 -10.63 -0.94
CA GLY A 63 10.53 -10.36 -0.92
C GLY A 63 11.32 -11.16 -1.95
N PRO A 64 11.13 -12.50 -2.05
CA PRO A 64 11.83 -13.31 -3.05
C PRO A 64 11.44 -13.04 -4.51
N PHE A 65 10.36 -12.28 -4.76
CA PHE A 65 9.75 -12.10 -6.08
C PHE A 65 9.91 -10.68 -6.63
N SER A 66 9.47 -9.66 -5.87
CA SER A 66 9.54 -8.24 -6.25
C SER A 66 10.46 -7.43 -5.33
N GLY A 67 10.99 -8.04 -4.26
CA GLY A 67 11.65 -7.32 -3.18
C GLY A 67 10.70 -6.68 -2.17
N GLY A 68 9.37 -6.74 -2.40
CA GLY A 68 8.34 -6.25 -1.47
C GLY A 68 8.49 -4.77 -1.15
N SER A 69 8.49 -3.91 -2.16
CA SER A 69 8.74 -2.48 -1.98
C SER A 69 7.61 -1.76 -1.27
N MET A 70 6.39 -1.87 -1.83
CA MET A 70 5.18 -1.16 -1.44
C MET A 70 5.28 0.38 -1.45
N ASN A 71 6.44 0.94 -1.80
CA ASN A 71 6.75 2.34 -1.57
C ASN A 71 7.74 2.86 -2.63
N PRO A 72 7.31 3.75 -3.55
CA PRO A 72 8.18 4.30 -4.59
C PRO A 72 9.44 4.98 -4.03
N ALA A 73 9.34 5.68 -2.89
CA ALA A 73 10.49 6.34 -2.27
C ALA A 73 11.52 5.34 -1.74
N ARG A 74 11.05 4.18 -1.23
CA ARG A 74 11.92 3.09 -0.76
C ARG A 74 12.70 2.45 -1.90
N SER A 75 12.09 2.31 -3.08
CA SER A 75 12.78 1.82 -4.28
C SER A 75 13.66 2.87 -4.95
N PHE A 76 13.26 4.14 -4.91
CA PHE A 76 13.97 5.23 -5.59
C PHE A 76 15.31 5.56 -4.95
N GLY A 77 15.41 5.57 -3.61
CA GLY A 77 16.65 5.90 -2.91
C GLY A 77 17.86 5.06 -3.37
N PRO A 78 17.79 3.72 -3.28
CA PRO A 78 18.87 2.84 -3.75
C PRO A 78 19.15 2.96 -5.25
N ALA A 79 18.13 3.21 -6.08
CA ALA A 79 18.30 3.42 -7.52
C ALA A 79 19.14 4.67 -7.82
N VAL A 80 18.92 5.76 -7.10
CA VAL A 80 19.72 7.00 -7.23
C VAL A 80 21.17 6.77 -6.82
N VAL A 81 21.42 6.09 -5.71
CA VAL A 81 22.79 5.88 -5.20
C VAL A 81 23.56 4.88 -6.07
N SER A 82 22.89 3.88 -6.64
CA SER A 82 23.49 2.91 -7.56
C SER A 82 23.64 3.41 -8.99
N GLY A 83 22.88 4.45 -9.38
CA GLY A 83 22.76 4.89 -10.77
C GLY A 83 21.97 3.94 -11.66
N ASP A 84 21.30 2.94 -11.08
CA ASP A 84 20.54 1.93 -11.80
C ASP A 84 19.03 2.13 -11.59
N PHE A 85 18.35 2.50 -12.66
CA PHE A 85 16.90 2.70 -12.71
C PHE A 85 16.20 1.57 -13.49
N SER A 86 16.91 0.50 -13.82
CA SER A 86 16.33 -0.68 -14.43
C SER A 86 15.15 -1.15 -13.58
N GLU A 87 14.00 -1.38 -14.24
CA GLU A 87 12.76 -1.86 -13.60
C GLU A 87 12.15 -0.95 -12.51
N ASN A 88 12.75 0.21 -12.22
CA ASN A 88 12.29 1.09 -11.14
C ASN A 88 10.83 1.54 -11.35
N TRP A 89 10.42 1.71 -12.61
CA TRP A 89 9.04 2.06 -12.99
C TRP A 89 7.98 1.10 -12.41
N ILE A 90 8.30 -0.18 -12.20
CA ILE A 90 7.41 -1.18 -11.59
C ILE A 90 6.99 -0.73 -10.19
N TYR A 91 7.94 -0.18 -9.43
CA TYR A 91 7.75 0.31 -8.06
C TYR A 91 7.10 1.69 -7.99
N TRP A 92 6.81 2.31 -9.13
CA TRP A 92 5.91 3.46 -9.20
C TRP A 92 4.52 3.01 -9.59
N VAL A 93 4.39 2.29 -10.71
CA VAL A 93 3.09 1.85 -11.24
C VAL A 93 2.37 0.95 -10.25
N GLY A 94 3.06 -0.07 -9.72
CA GLY A 94 2.45 -1.04 -8.81
C GLY A 94 1.89 -0.39 -7.54
N PRO A 95 2.72 0.33 -6.76
CA PRO A 95 2.24 0.97 -5.53
C PRO A 95 1.19 2.06 -5.75
N LEU A 96 1.31 2.89 -6.79
CA LEU A 96 0.31 3.92 -7.07
C LEU A 96 -1.05 3.33 -7.44
N VAL A 97 -1.07 2.27 -8.25
CA VAL A 97 -2.31 1.57 -8.61
C VAL A 97 -2.89 0.85 -7.39
N GLY A 98 -2.08 0.09 -6.65
CA GLY A 98 -2.53 -0.63 -5.45
C GLY A 98 -3.09 0.29 -4.37
N GLY A 99 -2.39 1.40 -4.08
CA GLY A 99 -2.84 2.40 -3.12
C GLY A 99 -4.10 3.14 -3.59
N GLY A 100 -4.19 3.51 -4.86
CA GLY A 100 -5.38 4.12 -5.44
C GLY A 100 -6.60 3.20 -5.36
N LEU A 101 -6.44 1.91 -5.69
CA LEU A 101 -7.51 0.91 -5.57
C LEU A 101 -7.96 0.74 -4.12
N ALA A 102 -7.04 0.68 -3.16
CA ALA A 102 -7.38 0.58 -1.74
C ALA A 102 -8.17 1.81 -1.25
N GLY A 103 -7.77 3.01 -1.67
CA GLY A 103 -8.49 4.24 -1.35
C GLY A 103 -9.90 4.27 -1.94
N LEU A 104 -10.07 3.86 -3.20
CA LEU A 104 -11.39 3.78 -3.85
C LEU A 104 -12.30 2.75 -3.20
N VAL A 105 -11.77 1.54 -2.93
CA VAL A 105 -12.54 0.45 -2.30
C VAL A 105 -12.96 0.86 -0.89
N TYR A 106 -12.04 1.37 -0.07
CA TYR A 106 -12.37 1.76 1.30
C TYR A 106 -13.28 3.00 1.34
N GLY A 107 -12.97 4.02 0.53
CA GLY A 107 -13.73 5.26 0.46
C GLY A 107 -15.19 5.04 0.05
N ASN A 108 -15.42 4.34 -1.06
CA ASN A 108 -16.76 4.23 -1.63
C ASN A 108 -17.63 3.17 -0.93
N ILE A 109 -17.03 2.09 -0.42
CA ILE A 109 -17.79 1.01 0.21
C ILE A 109 -17.95 1.22 1.72
N PHE A 110 -16.88 1.67 2.39
CA PHE A 110 -16.85 1.73 3.85
C PHE A 110 -17.03 3.13 4.42
N ILE A 111 -16.69 4.21 3.69
CA ILE A 111 -16.85 5.58 4.19
C ILE A 111 -18.16 6.23 3.68
N GLU A 112 -18.44 6.19 2.37
CA GLU A 112 -19.64 6.80 1.79
C GLU A 112 -20.95 6.19 2.31
N CYS A 113 -20.99 4.87 2.54
CA CYS A 113 -22.18 4.18 3.05
C CYS A 113 -22.63 4.65 4.46
N TYR A 114 -21.82 5.45 5.15
CA TYR A 114 -22.15 5.99 6.47
C TYR A 114 -22.47 7.50 6.48
N ALA A 115 -22.40 8.19 5.34
CA ALA A 115 -22.84 9.57 5.23
C ALA A 115 -24.36 9.63 5.07
N SER A 116 -25.09 9.63 6.20
CA SER A 116 -26.24 10.51 6.50
C SER A 116 -27.05 9.99 7.71
N VAL A 117 -26.83 10.59 8.88
CA VAL A 117 -27.93 10.82 9.83
C VAL A 117 -27.96 12.34 10.02
N PRO A 118 -29.00 13.04 9.54
CA PRO A 118 -29.17 14.47 9.78
C PRO A 118 -29.08 14.73 11.28
N THR A 119 -28.27 15.71 11.69
CA THR A 119 -28.22 16.15 13.08
C THR A 119 -29.57 16.77 13.45
N SER A 120 -30.01 16.55 14.69
CA SER A 120 -31.32 16.98 15.21
C SER A 120 -31.61 18.48 15.08
N ASP A 121 -30.61 19.28 14.73
CA ASP A 121 -30.69 20.72 14.47
C ASP A 121 -31.50 21.07 13.21
N GLU A 122 -31.77 20.09 12.33
CA GLU A 122 -32.58 20.27 11.11
C GLU A 122 -34.09 20.05 11.36
N TYR A 123 -34.47 19.64 12.58
CA TYR A 123 -35.86 19.46 13.02
C TYR A 123 -36.30 20.51 14.06
N ALA A 124 -35.46 21.50 14.36
CA ALA A 124 -35.71 22.56 15.33
C ALA A 124 -36.34 23.82 14.70
#